data_AF-H0HUN3-F1
#
_entry.id   AF-H0HUN3-F1
#
_cell.length_a   1.000
_cell.length_b   1.000
_cell.length_c   1.000
_cell.angle_alpha   90.00
_cell.angle_beta   90.00
_cell.angle_gamma   90.00
#
_symmetry.space_group_name_H-M   'P 1'
#
loop_
_entity.id
_entity.type
_entity.pdbx_description
1 polymer ?
#
loop_
_entity_poly.entity_id
_entity_poly.type
_entity_poly.pdbx_seq_one_letter_code
_entity_poly.pdbx_strand_id
1 'polypeptide(L)' 'MSPWLMAREAACLAQLGRLDEARTKAAEVLRRKPGFSVRTEMPHYRYPADAEHLRDGLLKAGLPE' A
#
# COMPACT_ATOMS: atom_id res chain seq x y z
N MET A 1 -1.82 -10.79 -11.19
CA MET A 1 -1.08 -10.28 -10.01
C MET A 1 -2.09 -9.67 -9.04
N SER A 2 -2.12 -10.12 -7.78
CA SER A 2 -3.11 -9.68 -6.77
C SER A 2 -2.96 -8.17 -6.47
N PRO A 3 -4.06 -7.38 -6.41
CA PRO A 3 -4.06 -5.98 -5.98
C PRO A 3 -3.29 -5.75 -4.68
N TRP A 4 -3.38 -6.69 -3.74
CA TRP A 4 -2.70 -6.59 -2.46
C TRP A 4 -1.17 -6.66 -2.58
N LEU A 5 -0.64 -7.55 -3.44
CA LEU A 5 0.81 -7.65 -3.64
C LEU A 5 1.39 -6.38 -4.27
N MET A 6 0.65 -5.77 -5.20
CA MET A 6 1.05 -4.49 -5.81
C MET A 6 0.98 -3.34 -4.80
N ALA A 7 -0.01 -3.33 -3.91
CA ALA A 7 -0.11 -2.34 -2.85
C ALA A 7 1.06 -2.47 -1.85
N ARG A 8 1.44 -3.70 -1.48
CA ARG A 8 2.62 -3.94 -0.63
C ARG A 8 3.90 -3.45 -1.29
N GLU A 9 4.06 -3.68 -2.60
CA GLU A 9 5.19 -3.15 -3.37
C GLU A 9 5.20 -1.61 -3.34
N ALA A 10 4.05 -0.97 -3.55
CA ALA A 10 3.91 0.49 -3.46
C ALA A 10 4.34 1.01 -2.07
N ALA A 11 3.93 0.34 -1.00
CA ALA A 11 4.32 0.70 0.35
C ALA A 11 5.83 0.56 0.60
N CYS A 12 6.45 -0.52 0.10
CA CYS A 12 7.90 -0.69 0.17
C CYS A 12 8.64 0.43 -0.58
N LEU A 13 8.21 0.76 -1.79
CA LEU A 13 8.78 1.88 -2.56
C LEU A 13 8.66 3.20 -1.80
N ALA A 14 7.51 3.44 -1.17
CA ALA A 14 7.29 4.64 -0.37
C ALA A 14 8.23 4.73 0.84
N GLN A 15 8.43 3.61 1.56
CA GLN A 15 9.36 3.57 2.70
C GLN A 15 10.84 3.74 2.28
N LEU A 16 11.19 3.33 1.05
CA LEU A 16 12.51 3.56 0.46
C LEU A 16 12.69 4.98 -0.09
N GLY A 17 11.69 5.87 0.03
CA GLY A 17 11.73 7.23 -0.50
C GLY A 17 11.49 7.35 -2.00
N ARG A 18 11.18 6.25 -2.69
CA ARG A 18 10.90 6.19 -4.15
C ARG A 18 9.43 6.54 -4.42
N LEU A 19 9.04 7.76 -4.05
CA LEU A 19 7.64 8.18 -3.99
C LEU A 19 6.93 8.21 -5.35
N ASP A 20 7.62 8.58 -6.43
CA ASP A 20 7.00 8.62 -7.76
C ASP A 20 6.63 7.22 -8.28
N GLU A 21 7.49 6.24 -8.04
CA GLU A 21 7.24 4.84 -8.37
C GLU A 21 6.15 4.26 -7.46
N ALA A 22 6.17 4.60 -6.17
CA ALA A 22 5.14 4.21 -5.22
C ALA A 22 3.74 4.70 -5.66
N ARG A 23 3.64 5.98 -6.04
CA ARG A 23 2.40 6.59 -6.54
C ARG A 23 1.93 5.96 -7.84
N THR A 24 2.86 5.69 -8.75
CA THR A 24 2.56 4.98 -10.01
C THR A 24 1.97 3.60 -9.72
N LYS A 25 2.58 2.84 -8.81
CA LYS A 25 2.07 1.53 -8.40
C LYS A 25 0.71 1.62 -7.67
N ALA A 26 0.53 2.59 -6.79
CA ALA A 26 -0.74 2.83 -6.12
C ALA A 26 -1.87 3.13 -7.12
N ALA A 27 -1.59 3.94 -8.15
CA ALA A 27 -2.55 4.21 -9.22
C ALA A 27 -2.92 2.93 -10.00
N GLU A 28 -1.97 2.03 -10.24
CA GLU A 28 -2.25 0.73 -10.86
C GLU A 28 -3.15 -0.16 -9.98
N VAL A 29 -2.94 -0.14 -8.65
CA VAL A 29 -3.79 -0.85 -7.68
C VAL A 29 -5.22 -0.34 -7.78
N LEU A 30 -5.42 0.98 -7.71
CA LEU A 30 -6.74 1.60 -7.78
C LEU A 30 -7.41 1.39 -9.15
N ARG A 31 -6.64 1.38 -10.24
CA ARG A 31 -7.18 1.05 -11.57
C ARG A 31 -7.74 -0.36 -11.65
N ARG A 32 -7.12 -1.31 -10.94
CA ARG A 32 -7.57 -2.72 -10.93
C ARG A 32 -8.64 -2.99 -9.88
N LYS A 33 -8.59 -2.32 -8.75
CA LYS A 33 -9.56 -2.42 -7.66
C LYS A 33 -9.89 -1.00 -7.17
N PRO A 34 -10.88 -0.33 -7.77
CA PRO A 34 -11.25 1.04 -7.40
C PRO A 34 -11.70 1.18 -5.94
N GLY A 35 -12.27 0.13 -5.36
CA GLY A 35 -12.65 0.08 -3.94
C GLY A 35 -11.56 -0.41 -3.01
N PHE A 36 -10.29 -0.41 -3.43
CA PHE A 36 -9.17 -0.77 -2.57
C PHE A 36 -9.01 0.31 -1.49
N SER A 37 -8.92 -0.09 -0.22
CA SER A 37 -8.59 0.77 0.90
C SER A 37 -7.65 0.05 1.86
N VAL A 38 -6.80 0.80 2.55
CA VAL A 38 -5.84 0.23 3.50
C VAL A 38 -6.57 -0.48 4.63
N ARG A 39 -7.62 0.11 5.17
CA ARG A 39 -8.43 -0.40 6.28
C ARG A 39 -9.10 -1.74 5.95
N THR A 40 -9.57 -1.93 4.71
CA THR A 40 -10.27 -3.15 4.31
C THR A 40 -9.31 -4.25 3.87
N GLU A 41 -8.19 -3.89 3.26
CA GLU A 41 -7.28 -4.86 2.62
C GLU A 41 -6.09 -5.26 3.50
N MET A 42 -5.84 -4.54 4.60
CA MET A 42 -4.74 -4.88 5.51
C MET A 42 -4.91 -6.28 6.11
N PRO A 43 -3.90 -7.16 5.98
CA PRO A 43 -3.92 -8.45 6.64
C PRO A 43 -3.65 -8.30 8.13
N HIS A 44 -3.99 -9.33 8.90
CA HIS A 44 -3.68 -9.38 10.31
C HIS A 44 -2.18 -9.59 10.53
N TYR A 45 -1.55 -8.70 11.29
CA TYR A 45 -0.15 -8.80 11.70
C TYR A 45 -0.06 -9.25 13.15
N ARG A 46 0.95 -10.08 13.43
CA ARG A 46 1.28 -10.49 14.81
C ARG A 46 1.75 -9.31 15.67
N TYR A 47 2.53 -8.40 15.08
CA TYR A 47 3.10 -7.25 15.77
C TYR A 47 2.45 -5.96 15.25
N PRO A 48 1.91 -5.11 16.16
CA PRO A 48 1.29 -3.85 15.76
C PRO A 48 2.24 -2.91 15.00
N ALA A 49 3.52 -2.90 15.37
CA ALA A 49 4.53 -2.07 14.71
C ALA A 49 4.69 -2.40 13.21
N ASP A 50 4.59 -3.69 12.83
CA ASP A 50 4.67 -4.10 11.43
C ASP A 50 3.43 -3.63 10.64
N ALA A 51 2.25 -3.70 11.27
CA ALA A 51 1.01 -3.20 10.67
C ALA A 51 1.06 -1.69 10.46
N GLU A 52 1.52 -0.95 11.47
CA GLU A 52 1.66 0.51 11.41
C GLU A 52 2.69 0.92 10.35
N HIS A 53 3.83 0.23 10.29
CA HIS A 53 4.87 0.51 9.30
C HIS A 53 4.38 0.28 7.87
N LEU A 54 3.61 -0.80 7.65
CA LEU A 54 3.02 -1.06 6.34
C LEU A 54 1.92 -0.07 5.99
N ARG A 55 1.01 0.22 6.94
CA ARG A 55 -0.06 1.22 6.77
C ARG A 55 0.51 2.58 6.38
N ASP A 56 1.54 3.04 7.09
CA ASP A 56 2.23 4.28 6.79
C ASP A 56 2.81 4.28 5.36
N GLY A 57 3.45 3.19 4.93
CA GLY A 57 3.95 3.05 3.56
C GLY A 57 2.83 3.11 2.52
N LEU A 58 1.70 2.44 2.76
CA LEU A 58 0.55 2.44 1.85
C LEU A 58 -0.06 3.85 1.69
N LEU A 59 -0.22 4.57 2.80
CA LEU A 59 -0.73 5.93 2.81
C LEU A 59 0.26 6.90 2.12
N LYS A 60 1.57 6.77 2.38
CA LYS A 60 2.61 7.54 1.68
C LYS A 60 2.64 7.29 0.17
N ALA A 61 2.32 6.07 -0.25
CA ALA A 61 2.18 5.72 -1.67
C ALA A 61 0.93 6.34 -2.32
N GLY A 62 0.00 6.88 -1.54
CA GLY A 62 -1.22 7.53 -2.02
C GLY A 62 -2.43 6.61 -2.12
N LEU A 63 -2.40 5.45 -1.45
CA LEU A 63 -3.59 4.60 -1.32
C LEU A 63 -4.56 5.21 -0.28
N PRO A 64 -5.88 5.12 -0.51
CA PRO A 64 -6.88 5.64 0.41
C PRO A 64 -6.96 4.79 1.68
N GLU A 65 -7.28 5.44 2.79
CA GLU A 65 -7.46 4.79 4.10
C GLU A 65 -8.61 3.79 4.10
#